data_AF-A0A430L4L7-F1
#
_entry.id   AF-A0A430L4L7-F1
#
_cell.length_a   1.000
_cell.length_b   1.000
_cell.length_c   1.000
_cell.angle_alpha   90.00
_cell.angle_beta   90.00
_cell.angle_gamma   90.00
#
_symmetry.space_group_name_H-M   'P 1'
#
loop_
_entity.id
_entity.type
_entity.pdbx_description
1 polymer ?
#
loop_
_entity_poly.entity_id
_entity_poly.type
_entity_poly.pdbx_seq_one_letter_code
_entity_poly.pdbx_strand_id
1 'polypeptide(L)' 'MRKELNKVPMGRLGRASEITEVIAFLASPMSSYMTGSTIVVDGGYTSNRDAMEVLDVMGDLDDNGKV' A
#
# COMPACT_ATOMS: atom_id res chain seq x y z
N MET A 1 -5.54 -1.22 -14.34
CA MET A 1 -4.26 -1.66 -13.73
C MET A 1 -3.33 -0.49 -13.38
N ARG A 2 -3.06 0.48 -14.28
CA ARG A 2 -2.16 1.62 -14.00
C ARG A 2 -2.64 2.57 -12.88
N LYS A 3 -3.96 2.85 -12.81
CA LYS A 3 -4.56 3.77 -11.80
C LYS A 3 -4.30 3.33 -10.35
N GLU A 4 -4.24 2.01 -10.10
CA GLU A 4 -4.01 1.46 -8.75
C GLU A 4 -2.54 1.49 -8.32
N LEU A 5 -1.59 1.36 -9.25
CA LEU A 5 -0.16 1.48 -8.93
C LEU A 5 0.22 2.91 -8.55
N ASN A 6 -0.47 3.92 -9.09
CA ASN A 6 -0.24 5.33 -8.73
C ASN A 6 -0.55 5.63 -7.26
N LYS A 7 -1.40 4.80 -6.63
CA LYS A 7 -1.74 4.93 -5.21
C LYS A 7 -0.70 4.30 -4.29
N VAL A 8 0.16 3.42 -4.83
CA VAL A 8 1.25 2.77 -4.09
C VAL A 8 2.54 3.57 -4.31
N PRO A 9 3.09 4.29 -3.32
CA PRO A 9 4.34 5.05 -3.45
C PRO A 9 5.53 4.23 -3.99
N MET A 10 5.59 2.94 -3.67
CA MET A 10 6.61 2.05 -4.23
C MET A 10 6.45 1.76 -5.74
N GLY A 11 5.35 2.18 -6.37
CA GLY A 11 5.11 2.09 -7.82
C GLY A 11 4.93 0.66 -8.34
N ARG A 12 4.79 -0.33 -7.46
CA ARG A 12 4.66 -1.75 -7.80
C ARG A 12 3.78 -2.49 -6.80
N LEU A 13 3.27 -3.64 -7.22
CA LEU A 13 2.67 -4.60 -6.30
C LEU A 13 3.73 -5.23 -5.40
N GLY A 14 3.32 -5.54 -4.17
CA GLY A 14 4.11 -6.37 -3.26
C GLY A 14 4.20 -7.81 -3.77
N ARG A 15 5.29 -8.49 -3.43
CA ARG A 15 5.45 -9.92 -3.63
C ARG A 15 4.99 -10.66 -2.38
N ALA A 16 4.49 -11.88 -2.53
CA ALA A 16 4.09 -12.73 -1.40
C ALA A 16 5.21 -12.89 -0.37
N SER A 17 6.46 -13.03 -0.83
CA SER A 17 7.64 -13.14 0.03
C SER A 17 7.79 -11.94 0.98
N GLU A 18 7.45 -10.73 0.55
CA GLU A 18 7.58 -9.52 1.37
C GLU A 18 6.59 -9.51 2.54
N ILE A 19 5.44 -10.17 2.38
CA ILE A 19 4.48 -10.39 3.46
C ILE A 19 4.97 -11.53 4.36
N THR A 20 5.49 -12.61 3.77
CA THR A 20 5.99 -13.78 4.52
C THR A 20 7.16 -13.42 5.45
N GLU A 21 8.08 -12.55 5.04
CA GLU A 21 9.18 -12.10 5.91
C GLU A 21 8.67 -11.37 7.16
N VAL A 22 7.63 -10.53 7.04
CA VAL A 22 7.03 -9.84 8.19
C VAL A 22 6.30 -10.84 9.10
N ILE A 23 5.60 -11.81 8.53
CA ILE A 23 4.98 -12.89 9.29
C ILE A 23 6.04 -13.71 10.04
N ALA A 24 7.15 -14.05 9.38
CA ALA A 24 8.25 -14.80 9.98
C ALA A 24 8.87 -14.04 11.15
N PHE A 25 9.10 -12.73 11.00
CA PHE A 25 9.54 -11.87 12.10
C PHE A 25 8.53 -11.90 13.27
N LEU A 26 7.24 -11.70 12.99
CA LEU A 26 6.20 -11.67 14.02
C LEU A 26 5.99 -13.00 14.73
N ALA A 27 6.23 -14.12 14.05
CA ALA A 27 6.16 -15.46 14.64
C ALA A 27 7.44 -15.87 15.41
N SER A 28 8.52 -15.10 15.27
CA SER A 28 9.81 -15.40 15.89
C SER A 28 9.93 -14.83 17.32
N PRO A 29 10.93 -15.27 18.12
CA PRO A 29 11.23 -14.64 19.41
C PRO A 29 11.60 -13.15 19.33
N MET A 30 11.97 -12.64 18.14
CA MET A 30 12.36 -11.23 17.95
C MET A 30 11.21 -10.26 18.20
N SER A 31 9.95 -10.72 18.12
CA SER A 31 8.75 -9.95 18.39
C SER A 31 8.11 -10.27 19.74
N SER A 32 8.84 -10.92 20.67
CA SER A 32 8.28 -11.49 21.92
C SER A 32 7.53 -10.51 22.84
N TYR A 33 7.71 -9.20 22.67
CA TYR A 33 7.01 -8.16 23.42
C TYR A 33 6.06 -7.30 22.55
N MET A 34 5.88 -7.66 21.28
CA MET A 34 4.98 -6.99 20.36
C MET A 34 3.61 -7.67 20.39
N THR A 35 2.62 -6.99 20.95
CA THR A 35 1.23 -7.45 20.97
C THR A 35 0.27 -6.26 20.87
N GLY A 36 -1.00 -6.52 20.55
CA GLY A 36 -2.06 -5.50 20.48
C GLY A 36 -1.86 -4.44 19.39
N SER A 37 -1.01 -4.70 18.40
CA SER A 37 -0.62 -3.75 17.35
C SER A 37 -0.92 -4.30 15.97
N THR A 38 -1.20 -3.41 15.00
CA THR A 38 -1.36 -3.75 13.58
C THR A 38 -0.14 -3.29 12.79
N ILE A 39 0.43 -4.16 11.96
CA ILE A 39 1.53 -3.81 11.03
C ILE A 39 0.98 -3.77 9.61
N VAL A 40 1.07 -2.60 8.96
CA VAL A 40 0.64 -2.40 7.57
C VAL A 40 1.83 -2.68 6.64
N VAL A 41 1.62 -3.54 5.64
CA VAL A 41 2.63 -3.93 4.64
C VAL A 41 2.02 -3.84 3.24
N ASP A 42 1.98 -2.64 2.66
CA ASP A 42 1.22 -2.35 1.44
C ASP A 42 1.97 -1.46 0.42
N GLY A 43 3.27 -1.29 0.61
CA GLY A 43 4.09 -0.42 -0.24
C GLY A 43 3.76 1.08 -0.12
N GLY A 44 3.14 1.50 0.98
CA GLY A 44 2.79 2.89 1.29
C GLY A 44 1.41 3.31 0.81
N TYR A 45 0.57 2.36 0.38
CA TYR A 45 -0.78 2.66 -0.12
C TYR A 45 -1.63 3.39 0.93
N THR A 46 -1.59 2.96 2.19
CA THR A 46 -2.39 3.53 3.29
C THR A 46 -1.86 4.89 3.78
N SER A 47 -0.59 5.21 3.54
CA SER A 47 0.02 6.48 3.97
C SER A 47 -0.05 7.59 2.92
N ASN A 48 -0.48 7.27 1.69
CA ASN A 48 -0.54 8.21 0.58
C ASN A 48 -1.75 9.14 0.70
N ARG A 49 -1.56 10.30 1.35
CA ARG A 49 -2.61 11.33 1.48
C ARG A 49 -2.98 12.00 0.15
N ASP A 50 -2.00 12.15 -0.74
CA ASP A 50 -2.19 12.87 -2.00
C ASP A 50 -2.92 12.02 -3.05
N ALA A 51 -2.77 10.70 -3.01
CA ALA A 51 -3.49 9.80 -3.91
C ALA A 51 -5.00 9.68 -3.60
N MET A 52 -5.46 10.11 -2.42
CA MET A 52 -6.90 10.18 -2.14
C MET A 52 -7.50 11.53 -2.55
N GLU A 53 -6.73 12.63 -2.51
CA GLU A 53 -7.25 13.97 -2.83
C GLU A 53 -7.11 14.33 -4.32
N VAL A 54 -6.04 13.90 -4.99
CA VAL A 54 -5.74 14.31 -6.38
C VAL A 54 -6.31 13.33 -7.42
N LEU A 55 -6.33 12.02 -7.13
CA LEU A 55 -6.86 11.01 -8.06
C LEU A 55 -8.39 10.94 -8.07
N ASP A 56 -9.08 11.36 -7.00
CA ASP A 56 -10.55 11.40 -6.98
C ASP A 56 -11.07 12.50 -7.94
N VAL A 57 -10.40 13.66 -7.98
CA VAL A 57 -10.68 14.74 -8.94
C VAL A 57 -10.36 14.32 -10.39
N MET A 58 -9.38 13.43 -10.59
CA MET A 58 -9.06 12.82 -11.89
C MET A 58 -9.85 11.51 -12.14
N GLY A 59 -10.73 11.13 -11.22
CA GLY A 59 -11.58 9.94 -11.29
C GLY A 59 -12.59 10.02 -12.42
N ASP A 60 -13.14 11.21 -12.60
CA ASP A 60 -14.19 11.55 -13.59
C ASP A 60 -13.66 11.82 -14.99
N LEU A 61 -12.34 11.94 -15.16
CA LEU A 61 -11.75 12.14 -16.47
C LEU A 61 -11.55 10.79 -17.18
N ASP A 62 -12.03 10.69 -18.42
CA ASP A 62 -11.69 9.61 -19.33
C ASP A 62 -10.17 9.57 -19.59
N ASP A 63 -9.70 8.51 -20.27
CA ASP A 63 -8.28 8.35 -20.59
C ASP A 63 -7.69 9.49 -21.45
N ASN A 64 -8.52 10.45 -21.90
CA ASN A 64 -8.14 11.63 -22.67
C ASN A 64 -8.21 12.94 -21.86
N GLY A 65 -8.50 12.87 -20.56
CA GLY A 65 -8.57 14.06 -19.70
C GLY A 65 -9.86 14.87 -19.85
N LYS A 66 -10.96 14.27 -20.34
CA LYS A 66 -12.28 14.90 -20.41
C LYS A 66 -13.24 14.30 -19.39
N VAL A 67 -14.03 15.16 -18.74
CA VAL A 67 -15.16 14.80 -17.87
C VAL A 67 -16.23 14.07 -18.68
#